data_AF-A0A1I2KFC5-F1
#
_entry.id   AF-A0A1I2KFC5-F1
#
_cell.length_a   1.000
_cell.length_b   1.000
_cell.length_c   1.000
_cell.angle_alpha   90.00
_cell.angle_beta   90.00
_cell.angle_gamma   90.00
#
_symmetry.space_group_name_H-M   'P 1'
#
loop_
_entity.id
_entity.type
_entity.pdbx_description
1 polymer ?
#
loop_
_entity_poly.entity_id
_entity_poly.type
_entity_poly.pdbx_seq_one_letter_code
_entity_poly.pdbx_strand_id
1 'polypeptide(L)'
;MSEGSEVRTAAQIEAEITRRRQVLASTLDEIAVRVHPATIVGDTKAKVASAVDRSVGQAYVAANRAVSRTRAHFVDEEGAPRPERIVPVAVAGVALVAAVAGLSVWRRRR
;
A
#
# COMPACT_ATOMS: atom_id res chain seq x y z
N MET A 1 -7.40 -58.97 24.34
CA MET A 1 -7.81 -59.10 22.93
C MET A 1 -6.61 -58.65 22.11
N SER A 2 -5.88 -59.60 21.55
CA SER A 2 -4.70 -59.29 20.72
C SER A 2 -5.17 -58.75 19.37
N GLU A 3 -5.16 -57.43 19.21
CA GLU A 3 -5.10 -56.80 17.88
C GLU A 3 -3.69 -57.05 17.35
N GLY A 4 -3.47 -58.27 16.85
CA GLY A 4 -2.32 -58.59 16.04
C GLY A 4 -2.32 -57.65 14.85
N SER A 5 -1.19 -56.99 14.63
CA SER A 5 -0.87 -56.25 13.42
C SER A 5 -1.35 -57.05 12.20
N GLU A 6 -2.48 -56.65 11.62
CA GLU A 6 -2.89 -57.15 10.31
C GLU A 6 -1.77 -56.76 9.34
N VAL A 7 -0.97 -57.76 8.96
CA VAL A 7 0.11 -57.57 8.00
C VAL A 7 -0.56 -57.20 6.69
N ARG A 8 -0.52 -55.91 6.36
CA ARG A 8 -1.09 -55.37 5.12
C ARG A 8 -0.63 -56.23 3.96
N THR A 9 -1.60 -56.72 3.18
CA THR A 9 -1.31 -57.54 2.01
C THR A 9 -0.59 -56.69 0.96
N ALA A 10 0.29 -57.30 0.16
CA ALA A 10 1.01 -56.59 -0.92
C ALA A 10 0.07 -55.75 -1.81
N ALA A 11 -1.10 -56.29 -2.15
CA ALA A 11 -2.13 -55.59 -2.92
C ALA A 11 -2.68 -54.33 -2.21
N GLN A 12 -2.83 -54.36 -0.88
CA GLN A 12 -3.28 -53.21 -0.09
C GLN A 12 -2.20 -52.12 -0.05
N ILE A 13 -0.94 -52.52 0.07
CA ILE A 13 0.22 -51.61 0.04
C ILE A 13 0.30 -50.92 -1.34
N GLU A 14 0.13 -51.67 -2.42
CA GLU A 14 0.17 -51.13 -3.78
C GLU A 14 -0.99 -50.18 -4.08
N ALA A 15 -2.20 -50.51 -3.60
CA ALA A 15 -3.36 -49.63 -3.66
C ALA A 15 -3.14 -48.32 -2.88
N GLU A 16 -2.53 -48.40 -1.70
CA GLU A 16 -2.20 -47.23 -0.88
C GLU A 16 -1.12 -46.35 -1.53
N ILE A 17 -0.07 -46.97 -2.10
CA ILE A 17 0.98 -46.24 -2.83
C ILE A 17 0.38 -45.49 -4.01
N THR A 18 -0.50 -46.14 -4.77
CA THR A 18 -1.16 -45.52 -5.93
C THR A 18 -2.00 -44.33 -5.49
N ARG A 19 -2.78 -44.48 -4.41
CA ARG A 19 -3.57 -43.39 -3.82
C ARG A 19 -2.69 -42.23 -3.34
N ARG A 20 -1.60 -42.51 -2.63
CA ARG A 20 -0.66 -41.48 -2.14
C ARG A 20 0.03 -40.74 -3.30
N ARG A 21 0.39 -41.43 -4.37
CA ARG A 21 0.97 -40.81 -5.57
C ARG A 21 0.00 -39.86 -6.26
N GLN A 22 -1.28 -40.22 -6.37
CA GLN A 22 -2.30 -39.33 -6.92
C GLN A 22 -2.46 -38.06 -6.09
N VAL A 23 -2.54 -38.19 -4.76
CA VAL A 23 -2.60 -37.03 -3.85
C VAL A 23 -1.35 -36.16 -3.96
N LEU A 24 -0.17 -36.77 -4.05
CA LEU A 24 1.08 -36.01 -4.18
C LEU A 24 1.13 -35.24 -5.51
N ALA A 25 0.69 -35.86 -6.61
CA ALA A 25 0.65 -35.20 -7.91
C ALA A 25 -0.25 -33.97 -7.89
N SER A 26 -1.45 -34.06 -7.28
CA SER A 26 -2.33 -32.89 -7.15
C SER A 26 -1.73 -31.79 -6.29
N THR A 27 -1.08 -32.16 -5.17
CA THR A 27 -0.45 -31.16 -4.29
C THR A 27 0.74 -30.49 -4.96
N LEU A 28 1.54 -31.24 -5.73
CA LEU A 28 2.66 -30.69 -6.48
C LEU A 28 2.19 -29.73 -7.57
N ASP A 29 1.08 -30.04 -8.25
CA ASP A 29 0.50 -29.15 -9.26
C ASP A 29 0.02 -27.82 -8.64
N GLU A 30 -0.63 -27.87 -7.47
CA GLU A 30 -0.99 -26.65 -6.74
C GLU A 30 0.23 -25.83 -6.33
N ILE A 31 1.27 -26.50 -5.79
CA ILE A 31 2.52 -25.84 -5.40
C ILE A 31 3.21 -25.23 -6.63
N ALA A 32 3.22 -25.95 -7.76
CA ALA A 32 3.84 -25.49 -9.00
C ALA A 32 3.21 -24.18 -9.49
N VAL A 33 1.88 -24.08 -9.46
CA VAL A 33 1.16 -22.84 -9.83
C VAL A 33 1.49 -21.69 -8.88
N ARG A 34 1.50 -21.94 -7.56
CA ARG A 34 1.76 -20.89 -6.55
C ARG A 34 3.21 -20.42 -6.53
N VAL A 35 4.16 -21.32 -6.74
CA VAL A 35 5.60 -21.04 -6.67
C VAL A 35 6.18 -20.69 -8.05
N HIS A 36 5.38 -20.74 -9.12
CA HIS A 36 5.80 -20.28 -10.44
C HIS A 36 6.32 -18.84 -10.32
N PRO A 37 7.53 -18.52 -10.84
CA PRO A 37 8.10 -17.18 -10.76
C PRO A 37 7.16 -16.05 -11.19
N ALA A 38 6.34 -16.27 -12.23
CA ALA A 38 5.35 -15.30 -12.69
C ALA A 38 4.27 -15.02 -11.63
N THR A 39 3.78 -16.05 -10.93
CA THR A 39 2.80 -15.92 -9.85
C THR A 39 3.39 -15.18 -8.66
N ILE A 40 4.59 -15.56 -8.22
CA ILE A 40 5.27 -14.89 -7.09
C ILE A 40 5.45 -13.40 -7.38
N VAL A 41 5.97 -13.07 -8.57
CA VAL A 41 6.18 -11.67 -8.97
C VAL A 41 4.85 -10.93 -9.10
N GLY A 42 3.83 -11.56 -9.67
CA GLY A 42 2.48 -11.01 -9.78
C GLY A 42 1.86 -10.67 -8.41
N ASP A 43 1.87 -11.62 -7.49
CA ASP A 43 1.35 -11.46 -6.13
C ASP A 43 2.11 -10.39 -5.34
N THR A 44 3.44 -10.35 -5.50
CA THR A 44 4.28 -9.32 -4.86
C THR A 44 3.94 -7.94 -5.40
N LYS A 45 3.79 -7.80 -6.72
CA LYS A 45 3.40 -6.53 -7.36
C LYS A 45 2.02 -6.08 -6.91
N ALA A 46 1.05 -7.00 -6.84
CA ALA A 46 -0.30 -6.70 -6.37
C ALA A 46 -0.32 -6.23 -4.92
N LYS A 47 0.46 -6.88 -4.03
CA LYS A 47 0.61 -6.44 -2.63
C LYS A 47 1.19 -5.03 -2.53
N VAL A 48 2.25 -4.74 -3.29
CA VAL A 48 2.85 -3.39 -3.30
C VAL A 48 1.87 -2.35 -3.83
N ALA A 49 1.19 -2.63 -4.95
CA ALA A 49 0.20 -1.72 -5.52
C ALA A 49 -0.92 -1.41 -4.51
N SER A 50 -1.47 -2.44 -3.85
CA SER A 50 -2.53 -2.25 -2.84
C SER A 50 -2.06 -1.47 -1.60
N ALA A 51 -0.80 -1.63 -1.19
CA ALA A 51 -0.22 -0.83 -0.11
C ALA A 51 -0.07 0.65 -0.51
N VAL A 52 0.35 0.90 -1.75
CA VAL A 52 0.45 2.25 -2.32
C VAL A 52 -0.92 2.90 -2.37
N ASP A 53 -1.93 2.25 -2.98
CA ASP A 53 -3.28 2.81 -3.09
C ASP A 53 -3.87 3.19 -1.72
N ARG A 54 -3.65 2.34 -0.71
CA ARG A 54 -4.10 2.63 0.67
C ARG A 54 -3.39 3.84 1.27
N SER A 55 -2.09 4.00 1.03
CA SER A 55 -1.31 5.12 1.54
C SER A 55 -1.60 6.43 0.81
N VAL A 56 -1.71 6.39 -0.52
CA VAL A 56 -1.99 7.55 -1.38
C VAL A 56 -3.38 8.09 -1.09
N GLY A 57 -4.38 7.22 -0.96
CA GLY A 57 -5.74 7.62 -0.59
C GLY A 57 -5.78 8.33 0.76
N GLN A 58 -5.10 7.77 1.78
CA GLN A 58 -5.02 8.40 3.10
C GLN A 58 -4.24 9.72 3.08
N ALA A 59 -3.13 9.79 2.35
CA ALA A 59 -2.32 11.00 2.21
C ALA A 59 -3.11 12.12 1.53
N TYR A 60 -3.86 11.81 0.46
CA TYR A 60 -4.70 12.77 -0.24
C TYR A 60 -5.81 13.32 0.66
N VAL A 61 -6.50 12.45 1.40
CA VAL A 61 -7.54 12.88 2.35
C VAL A 61 -6.96 13.70 3.49
N ALA A 62 -5.79 13.32 4.01
CA ALA A 62 -5.10 14.08 5.06
C ALA A 62 -4.69 15.47 4.57
N ALA A 63 -4.16 15.57 3.35
CA ALA A 63 -3.80 16.84 2.73
C ALA A 63 -5.03 17.74 2.54
N ASN A 64 -6.13 17.21 1.97
CA ASN A 64 -7.36 17.98 1.80
C ASN A 64 -7.98 18.42 3.13
N ARG A 65 -7.94 17.58 4.16
CA ARG A 65 -8.37 17.96 5.51
C ARG A 65 -7.49 19.06 6.10
N ALA A 66 -6.17 19.00 5.91
CA ALA A 66 -5.27 20.05 6.37
C ALA A 66 -5.57 21.38 5.68
N VAL A 67 -5.68 21.39 4.35
CA VAL A 67 -6.04 22.58 3.56
C VAL A 67 -7.41 23.13 3.99
N SER A 68 -8.40 22.26 4.17
CA SER A 68 -9.75 22.68 4.59
C SER A 68 -9.76 23.31 5.98
N ARG A 69 -8.99 22.76 6.93
CA ARG A 69 -8.83 23.35 8.27
C ARG A 69 -8.16 24.71 8.19
N THR A 70 -7.10 24.86 7.40
CA THR A 70 -6.44 26.15 7.22
C THR A 70 -7.39 27.16 6.57
N ARG A 71 -8.13 26.77 5.52
CA ARG A 71 -9.13 27.62 4.85
C ARG A 71 -10.20 28.11 5.82
N ALA A 72 -10.64 27.29 6.77
CA ALA A 72 -11.68 27.64 7.75
C ALA A 72 -11.34 28.87 8.60
N HIS A 73 -10.05 29.20 8.80
CA HIS A 73 -9.65 30.40 9.52
C HIS A 73 -9.84 31.71 8.71
N PHE A 74 -9.94 31.58 7.40
CA PHE A 74 -9.97 32.68 6.42
C PHE A 74 -11.33 32.86 5.74
N VAL A 75 -12.31 32.01 6.04
CA VAL A 75 -13.68 32.14 5.54
C VAL A 75 -14.66 32.37 6.68
N ASP A 76 -15.85 32.90 6.39
CA ASP A 76 -16.96 33.03 7.35
C ASP A 76 -17.86 31.78 7.39
N GLU A 77 -18.97 31.88 8.13
CA GLU A 77 -19.91 30.76 8.35
C GLU A 77 -20.66 30.40 7.06
N GLU A 78 -20.87 31.37 6.18
CA GLU A 78 -21.44 31.21 4.84
C GLU A 78 -20.40 30.76 3.80
N GLY A 79 -19.11 30.77 4.16
CA GLY A 79 -17.99 30.33 3.33
C GLY A 79 -17.37 31.42 2.45
N ALA A 80 -17.73 32.68 2.65
CA ALA A 80 -17.16 33.82 1.94
C ALA A 80 -15.75 34.16 2.49
N PRO A 81 -14.82 34.61 1.62
CA PRO A 81 -13.47 34.99 2.05
C PRO A 81 -13.47 36.21 2.97
N ARG A 82 -12.67 36.19 4.04
CA ARG A 82 -12.46 37.31 4.97
C ARG A 82 -11.23 38.13 4.57
N PRO A 83 -11.37 39.20 3.76
CA PRO A 83 -10.24 39.96 3.24
C PRO A 83 -9.37 40.56 4.34
N GLU A 84 -9.97 40.92 5.49
CA GLU A 84 -9.26 41.48 6.65
C GLU A 84 -8.21 40.50 7.21
N ARG A 85 -8.42 39.19 7.04
CA ARG A 85 -7.49 38.14 7.48
C ARG A 85 -6.58 37.64 6.35
N ILE A 86 -7.08 37.61 5.12
CA ILE A 86 -6.33 37.10 3.96
C ILE A 86 -5.24 38.08 3.54
N VAL A 87 -5.55 39.38 3.46
CA VAL A 87 -4.63 40.39 2.93
C VAL A 87 -3.32 40.46 3.73
N PRO A 88 -3.32 40.52 5.08
CA PRO A 88 -2.07 40.56 5.84
C PRO A 88 -1.19 39.31 5.63
N VAL A 89 -1.81 38.13 5.58
CA VAL A 89 -1.09 36.86 5.37
C VAL A 89 -0.53 36.77 3.96
N ALA A 90 -1.29 37.21 2.96
CA ALA A 90 -0.83 37.26 1.57
C ALA A 90 0.38 38.19 1.40
N VAL A 91 0.33 39.39 1.97
CA VAL A 91 1.45 40.35 1.95
C VAL A 91 2.69 39.76 2.61
N ALA A 92 2.54 39.17 3.80
CA ALA A 92 3.66 38.52 4.50
C ALA A 92 4.26 37.36 3.68
N GLY A 93 3.42 36.55 3.04
CA GLY A 93 3.84 35.46 2.17
C GLY A 93 4.66 35.95 0.97
N VAL A 94 4.19 36.99 0.28
CA VAL A 94 4.92 37.60 -0.84
C VAL A 94 6.26 38.15 -0.40
N ALA A 95 6.31 38.87 0.73
CA ALA A 95 7.54 39.42 1.27
C ALA A 95 8.57 38.32 1.60
N LEU A 96 8.12 37.21 2.21
CA LEU A 96 8.98 36.08 2.53
C LEU A 96 9.54 35.41 1.25
N VAL A 97 8.69 35.17 0.24
CA VAL A 97 9.13 34.60 -1.03
C VAL A 97 10.16 35.50 -1.71
N ALA A 98 9.93 36.81 -1.75
CA ALA A 98 10.86 37.77 -2.29
C ALA A 98 12.20 37.77 -1.52
N ALA A 99 12.17 37.67 -0.19
CA ALA A 99 13.38 37.60 0.63
C ALA A 99 14.17 36.31 0.38
N VAL A 100 13.50 35.16 0.31
CA VAL A 100 14.15 33.86 0.03
C VAL A 100 14.73 33.83 -1.39
N ALA A 101 13.96 34.27 -2.38
CA ALA A 101 14.42 34.35 -3.75
C ALA A 101 15.59 35.33 -3.90
N GLY A 102 15.49 36.51 -3.27
CA GLY A 102 16.55 37.51 -3.24
C GLY A 102 17.83 36.97 -2.58
N LEU A 103 17.72 36.31 -1.44
CA LEU A 103 18.85 35.67 -0.74
C LEU A 103 19.48 34.57 -1.59
N SER A 104 18.66 33.74 -2.26
CA SER A 104 19.14 32.68 -3.16
C SER A 104 19.92 33.25 -4.34
N VAL A 105 19.42 34.31 -4.97
CA VAL A 105 20.11 35.02 -6.06
C VAL A 105 21.40 35.67 -5.56
N TRP A 106 21.37 36.30 -4.39
CA TRP A 106 22.55 36.93 -3.79
C TRP A 106 23.65 35.90 -3.47
N ARG A 107 23.26 34.73 -2.96
CA ARG A 107 24.19 33.64 -2.63
C ARG A 107 24.82 32.99 -3.86
N ARG A 108 24.17 33.03 -5.02
CA ARG A 108 24.74 32.55 -6.30
C ARG A 108 25.71 33.53 -6.96
N ARG A 109 25.69 34.81 -6.57
CA ARG A 109 26.55 35.86 -7.14
C ARG A 109 27.85 36.11 -6.37
N ARG A 110 28.01 35.50 -5.19
CA ARG A 110 29.27 35.42 -4.43
C ARG A 110 29.95 34.10 -4.71
#